data_AF-A0A4Q3HFX7-F1
#
_entry.id   AF-A0A4Q3HFX7-F1
#
_cell.length_a   1.000
_cell.length_b   1.000
_cell.length_c   1.000
_cell.angle_alpha   90.00
_cell.angle_beta   90.00
_cell.angle_gamma   90.00
#
_symmetry.space_group_name_H-M   'P 1'
#
loop_
_entity.id
_entity.type
_entity.pdbx_description
1 polymer ?
#
loop_
_entity_poly.entity_id
_entity_poly.type
_entity_poly.pdbx_seq_one_letter_code
_entity_poly.pdbx_strand_id
1 'polypeptide(L)'
;MRDNVLRQAIIRAGLLPFQETHLSTPDDLVRVGKLLFQSKDISLDRKTACASCHIDRFGSADGIANAIGTGGRGEGLDRLAGGGDIIPRNTLPFWGRGSKGFDVFFWDGKVDVSSGTI
;
A
#
# COMPACT_ATOMS: atom_id res chain seq x y z
N MET A 1 -28.34 -2.60 -16.78
CA MET A 1 -28.18 -1.65 -17.92
C MET A 1 -27.24 -0.50 -17.58
N ARG A 2 -27.44 0.22 -16.46
CA ARG A 2 -26.60 1.36 -16.02
C ARG A 2 -25.10 1.03 -15.88
N ASP A 3 -24.77 -0.07 -15.22
CA ASP A 3 -23.37 -0.43 -14.95
C ASP A 3 -22.58 -0.77 -16.21
N ASN A 4 -23.26 -1.33 -17.23
CA ASN A 4 -22.62 -1.65 -18.49
C ASN A 4 -22.32 -0.37 -19.29
N VAL A 5 -23.25 0.60 -19.30
CA VAL A 5 -23.02 1.93 -19.89
C VAL A 5 -21.85 2.63 -19.21
N LEU A 6 -21.79 2.58 -17.87
CA LEU A 6 -20.68 3.18 -17.11
C LEU A 6 -19.34 2.49 -17.42
N ARG A 7 -19.30 1.16 -17.44
CA ARG A 7 -18.09 0.40 -17.80
C ARG A 7 -17.58 0.76 -19.19
N GLN A 8 -18.48 0.85 -20.18
CA GLN A 8 -18.13 1.23 -21.55
C GLN A 8 -17.65 2.68 -21.64
N ALA A 9 -18.22 3.60 -20.86
CA ALA A 9 -17.74 4.98 -20.80
C ALA A 9 -16.32 5.08 -20.21
N ILE A 10 -16.05 4.35 -19.12
CA ILE A 10 -14.74 4.31 -18.45
C ILE A 10 -13.65 3.75 -19.37
N ILE A 11 -13.92 2.63 -20.06
CA ILE A 11 -12.97 2.04 -21.02
C ILE A 11 -12.69 3.00 -22.18
N ARG A 12 -13.73 3.65 -22.74
CA ARG A 12 -13.54 4.67 -23.80
C ARG A 12 -12.75 5.89 -23.34
N ALA A 13 -12.76 6.20 -22.05
CA ALA A 13 -11.94 7.25 -21.46
C ALA A 13 -10.48 6.83 -21.20
N GLY A 14 -10.10 5.59 -21.55
CA GLY A 14 -8.73 5.09 -21.44
C GLY A 14 -8.40 4.42 -20.10
N LEU A 15 -9.38 4.21 -19.22
CA LEU A 15 -9.16 3.41 -18.01
C LEU A 15 -9.15 1.92 -18.35
N LEU A 16 -8.16 1.21 -17.81
CA LEU A 16 -7.98 -0.22 -18.03
C LEU A 16 -8.54 -1.03 -16.85
N PRO A 17 -9.16 -2.21 -17.12
CA PRO A 17 -9.47 -3.19 -16.09
C PRO A 17 -8.23 -3.65 -15.32
N PHE A 18 -8.40 -4.01 -14.05
CA PHE A 18 -7.30 -4.53 -13.21
C PHE A 18 -6.56 -5.72 -13.86
N GLN A 19 -7.29 -6.61 -14.53
CA GLN A 19 -6.72 -7.78 -15.19
C GLN A 19 -5.68 -7.41 -16.24
N GLU A 20 -5.83 -6.25 -16.88
CA GLU A 20 -4.91 -5.77 -17.91
C GLU A 20 -3.67 -5.08 -17.30
N THR A 21 -3.85 -4.43 -16.14
CA THR A 21 -2.78 -3.74 -15.42
C THR A 21 -2.05 -4.63 -14.41
N HIS A 22 -2.52 -5.85 -14.16
CA HIS A 22 -1.89 -6.79 -13.23
C HIS A 22 -0.53 -7.29 -13.75
N LEU A 23 0.45 -7.36 -12.84
CA LEU A 23 1.75 -8.00 -13.06
C LEU A 23 1.70 -9.43 -12.52
N SER A 24 1.85 -10.42 -13.41
CA SER A 24 1.91 -11.83 -13.03
C SER A 24 3.15 -12.07 -12.16
N THR A 25 2.93 -12.56 -10.94
CA THR A 25 4.00 -12.84 -9.97
C THR A 25 3.95 -14.33 -9.59
N PRO A 26 5.08 -15.06 -9.60
CA PRO A 26 5.13 -16.45 -9.15
C PRO A 26 4.54 -16.66 -7.74
N ASP A 27 3.73 -17.70 -7.56
CA ASP A 27 3.00 -17.94 -6.31
C ASP A 27 3.91 -18.14 -5.09
N ASP A 28 5.10 -18.69 -5.28
CA ASP A 28 6.12 -18.84 -4.24
C ASP A 28 6.65 -17.49 -3.78
N LEU A 29 6.93 -16.56 -4.69
CA LEU A 29 7.31 -15.19 -4.36
C LEU A 29 6.17 -14.45 -3.67
N VAL A 30 4.91 -14.66 -4.08
CA VAL A 30 3.74 -14.09 -3.38
C VAL A 30 3.67 -14.59 -1.93
N ARG A 31 3.88 -15.89 -1.70
CA ARG A 31 3.88 -16.46 -0.34
C ARG A 31 5.00 -15.89 0.52
N VAL A 32 6.23 -15.80 -0.01
CA VAL A 32 7.37 -15.23 0.72
C VAL A 32 7.14 -13.75 1.01
N GLY A 33 6.67 -12.97 0.03
CA GLY A 33 6.35 -11.56 0.20
C GLY A 33 5.30 -11.32 1.29
N LYS A 34 4.26 -12.16 1.35
CA LYS A 34 3.25 -12.11 2.43
C LYS A 34 3.87 -12.33 3.81
N LEU A 35 4.77 -13.31 3.96
CA LEU A 35 5.46 -13.56 5.23
C LEU A 35 6.32 -12.36 5.66
N LEU A 36 7.09 -11.78 4.74
CA LEU A 36 7.90 -10.59 5.01
C LEU A 36 7.01 -9.40 5.41
N PHE A 37 5.92 -9.17 4.69
CA PHE A 37 4.99 -8.06 4.95
C PHE A 37 4.35 -8.13 6.35
N GLN A 38 4.11 -9.34 6.83
CA GLN A 38 3.50 -9.61 8.14
C GLN A 38 4.52 -9.73 9.27
N SER A 39 5.80 -9.90 8.96
CA SER A 39 6.84 -10.14 9.95
C SER A 39 7.21 -8.87 10.71
N LYS A 40 7.23 -8.97 12.04
CA LYS A 40 7.76 -7.92 12.92
C LYS A 40 9.26 -8.06 13.13
N ASP A 41 9.83 -9.24 12.89
CA ASP A 41 11.25 -9.52 13.14
C ASP A 41 12.19 -8.74 12.22
N ILE A 42 11.68 -8.20 11.12
CA ILE A 42 12.44 -7.33 10.20
C ILE A 42 12.53 -5.88 10.68
N SER A 43 11.86 -5.53 11.78
CA SER A 43 11.98 -4.22 12.43
C SER A 43 12.94 -4.28 13.63
N LEU A 44 13.65 -3.18 13.87
CA LEU A 44 14.57 -3.07 15.00
C LEU A 44 13.85 -3.23 16.36
N ASP A 45 12.62 -2.73 16.48
CA ASP A 45 11.83 -2.81 17.71
C ASP A 45 11.13 -4.17 17.91
N ARG A 46 11.17 -5.04 16.88
CA ARG A 46 10.47 -6.33 16.79
C ARG A 46 8.96 -6.25 17.08
N LYS A 47 8.37 -5.09 16.90
CA LYS A 47 6.96 -4.80 17.22
C LYS A 47 6.20 -4.26 16.02
N THR A 48 6.90 -3.72 15.02
CA THR A 48 6.32 -3.07 13.85
C THR A 48 6.56 -3.91 12.59
N ALA A 49 5.53 -4.11 11.77
CA ALA A 49 5.59 -4.77 10.46
C ALA A 49 5.02 -3.85 9.38
N CYS A 50 5.20 -4.18 8.09
CA CYS A 50 4.52 -3.45 7.01
C CYS A 50 3.00 -3.45 7.22
N ALA A 51 2.45 -4.60 7.61
CA ALA A 51 1.04 -4.77 7.95
C ALA A 51 0.56 -3.94 9.16
N SER A 52 1.46 -3.35 9.96
CA SER A 52 1.07 -2.50 11.10
C SER A 52 0.51 -1.14 10.67
N CYS A 53 0.94 -0.62 9.52
CA CYS A 53 0.43 0.63 8.95
C CYS A 53 -0.39 0.40 7.67
N HIS A 54 -0.13 -0.67 6.92
CA HIS A 54 -0.86 -0.95 5.69
C HIS A 54 -2.02 -1.93 5.93
N ILE A 55 -3.15 -1.38 6.38
CA ILE A 55 -4.29 -2.15 6.90
C ILE A 55 -5.40 -2.22 5.85
N ASP A 56 -5.85 -3.44 5.52
CA ASP A 56 -6.81 -3.69 4.44
C ASP A 56 -8.12 -2.90 4.58
N ARG A 57 -8.68 -2.80 5.81
CA ARG A 57 -9.94 -2.08 6.04
C ARG A 57 -9.87 -0.58 5.74
N PHE A 58 -8.67 -0.03 5.65
CA PHE A 58 -8.42 1.37 5.29
C PHE A 58 -7.81 1.50 3.89
N GLY A 59 -8.07 0.53 3.01
CA GLY A 59 -7.54 0.53 1.65
C GLY A 59 -6.02 0.43 1.65
N SER A 60 -5.44 -0.39 2.54
CA SER A 60 -4.00 -0.56 2.76
C SER A 60 -3.26 0.67 3.29
N ALA A 61 -3.96 1.56 3.98
CA ALA A 61 -3.41 2.64 4.79
C ALA A 61 -3.70 2.39 6.30
N ASP A 62 -3.35 3.35 7.15
CA ASP A 62 -3.48 3.24 8.63
C ASP A 62 -4.76 3.90 9.18
N GLY A 63 -5.53 4.57 8.32
CA GLY A 63 -6.79 5.22 8.65
C GLY A 63 -6.66 6.58 9.34
N ILE A 64 -5.50 7.24 9.29
CA ILE A 64 -5.25 8.54 9.93
C ILE A 64 -4.51 9.49 8.98
N ALA A 65 -4.55 10.81 9.26
CA ALA A 65 -3.97 11.81 8.36
C ALA A 65 -2.44 11.68 8.23
N ASN A 66 -1.74 11.73 9.36
CA ASN A 66 -0.30 11.45 9.43
C ASN A 66 -0.08 10.09 10.06
N ALA A 67 0.82 9.31 9.47
CA ALA A 67 1.07 7.97 9.95
C ALA A 67 1.79 7.94 11.29
N ILE A 68 1.60 6.86 12.03
CA ILE A 68 2.40 6.54 13.22
C ILE A 68 3.24 5.32 12.87
N GLY A 69 4.56 5.48 12.86
CA GLY A 69 5.52 4.44 12.50
C GLY A 69 5.68 3.43 13.63
N THR A 70 6.55 3.75 14.57
CA THR A 70 6.87 2.92 15.74
C THR A 70 6.08 3.35 16.98
N GLY A 71 5.94 2.44 17.95
CA GLY A 71 5.26 2.72 19.23
C GLY A 71 3.73 2.79 19.19
N GLY A 72 3.12 2.92 18.00
CA GLY A 72 1.66 2.97 17.84
C GLY A 72 0.97 1.65 18.19
N ARG A 73 -0.22 1.75 18.80
CA ARG A 73 -1.06 0.61 19.22
C ARG A 73 -2.49 0.79 18.72
N GLY A 74 -3.15 -0.30 18.32
CA GLY A 74 -4.45 -0.19 17.66
C GLY A 74 -4.31 0.34 16.24
N GLU A 75 -5.43 0.78 15.67
CA GLU A 75 -5.58 1.09 14.26
C GLU A 75 -6.49 2.31 14.08
N GLY A 76 -6.32 3.11 13.01
CA GLY A 76 -7.15 4.30 12.79
C GLY A 76 -7.05 5.31 13.94
N LEU A 77 -8.19 5.86 14.35
CA LEU A 77 -8.24 6.85 15.42
C LEU A 77 -7.75 6.32 16.78
N ASP A 78 -7.91 5.02 17.05
CA ASP A 78 -7.35 4.41 18.28
C ASP A 78 -5.82 4.42 18.25
N ARG A 79 -5.23 4.22 17.06
CA ARG A 79 -3.78 4.37 16.85
C ARG A 79 -3.31 5.79 17.12
N LEU A 80 -4.07 6.77 16.63
CA LEU A 80 -3.78 8.19 16.86
C LEU A 80 -3.83 8.54 18.35
N ALA A 81 -4.87 8.07 19.06
CA ALA A 81 -5.02 8.31 20.49
C ALA A 81 -3.93 7.62 21.33
N GLY A 82 -3.39 6.50 20.86
CA GLY A 82 -2.33 5.75 21.52
C GLY A 82 -0.91 6.37 21.42
N GLY A 83 -0.73 7.40 20.59
CA GLY A 83 0.56 8.05 20.37
C GLY A 83 1.58 7.17 19.62
N GLY A 84 2.86 7.54 19.72
CA GLY A 84 3.96 6.90 19.00
C GLY A 84 4.69 7.88 18.10
N ASP A 85 5.58 7.36 17.26
CA ASP A 85 6.44 8.18 16.42
C ASP A 85 5.69 8.59 15.16
N ILE A 86 5.34 9.87 15.09
CA ILE A 86 4.62 10.45 13.94
C ILE A 86 5.57 10.51 12.75
N ILE A 87 5.11 9.99 11.62
CA ILE A 87 5.72 10.19 10.31
C ILE A 87 5.04 11.42 9.69
N PRO A 88 5.79 12.40 9.15
CA PRO A 88 5.22 13.67 8.63
C PRO A 88 4.56 13.50 7.26
N ARG A 89 3.84 12.39 7.03
CA ARG A 89 3.05 12.09 5.83
C ARG A 89 2.04 10.99 6.12
N ASN A 90 1.02 10.89 5.27
CA ASN A 90 0.07 9.80 5.28
C ASN A 90 0.71 8.46 4.85
N THR A 91 0.19 7.33 5.33
CA THR A 91 0.59 6.01 4.84
C THR A 91 0.22 5.84 3.37
N LEU A 92 1.17 5.45 2.52
CA LEU A 92 0.93 5.27 1.09
C LEU A 92 0.06 4.01 0.85
N PRO A 93 -1.16 4.11 0.30
CA PRO A 93 -2.00 2.92 0.05
C PRO A 93 -1.41 2.08 -1.08
N PHE A 94 -1.39 0.76 -0.98
CA PHE A 94 -0.80 -0.15 -1.97
C PHE A 94 -1.76 -0.70 -3.03
N TRP A 95 -3.07 -0.59 -2.86
CA TRP A 95 -4.02 -1.06 -3.88
C TRP A 95 -3.76 -0.38 -5.24
N GLY A 96 -3.52 -1.19 -6.27
CA GLY A 96 -3.20 -0.73 -7.62
C GLY A 96 -1.77 -0.19 -7.82
N ARG A 97 -0.92 -0.13 -6.78
CA ARG A 97 0.46 0.37 -6.90
C ARG A 97 1.50 -0.68 -7.29
N GLY A 98 1.09 -1.95 -7.36
CA GLY A 98 1.87 -3.03 -7.98
C GLY A 98 1.47 -3.31 -9.43
N SER A 99 0.73 -2.40 -10.06
CA SER A 99 0.25 -2.54 -11.43
C SER A 99 1.24 -1.97 -12.45
N LYS A 100 1.13 -2.41 -13.70
CA LYS A 100 1.88 -1.86 -14.84
C LYS A 100 1.73 -0.34 -14.91
N GLY A 101 2.85 0.36 -15.09
CA GLY A 101 2.90 1.83 -15.20
C GLY A 101 2.84 2.58 -13.86
N PHE A 102 2.81 1.86 -12.73
CA PHE A 102 3.04 2.47 -11.42
C PHE A 102 4.54 2.43 -11.10
N ASP A 103 5.25 3.47 -11.57
CA ASP A 103 6.71 3.47 -11.60
C ASP A 103 7.36 4.43 -10.61
N VAL A 104 6.57 5.26 -9.91
CA VAL A 104 7.05 6.31 -8.98
C VAL A 104 6.39 6.14 -7.62
N PHE A 105 7.20 5.99 -6.57
CA PHE A 105 6.79 5.69 -5.21
C PHE A 105 7.05 6.86 -4.26
N PHE A 106 6.43 6.78 -3.08
CA PHE A 106 6.44 7.82 -2.05
C PHE A 106 5.71 9.11 -2.47
N TRP A 107 5.37 9.96 -1.50
CA TRP A 107 4.64 11.20 -1.75
C TRP A 107 5.48 12.26 -2.45
N ASP A 108 6.80 12.16 -2.32
CA ASP A 108 7.79 13.07 -2.93
C ASP A 108 8.44 12.49 -4.18
N GLY A 109 8.03 11.30 -4.63
CA GLY A 109 8.51 10.68 -5.87
C GLY A 109 9.99 10.28 -5.84
N LYS A 110 10.61 10.16 -4.67
CA LYS A 110 12.06 9.91 -4.54
C LYS A 110 12.53 8.53 -4.99
N VAL A 111 11.62 7.58 -5.15
CA VAL A 111 11.94 6.23 -5.61
C VAL A 111 11.15 5.98 -6.87
N ASP A 112 11.83 5.56 -7.93
CA ASP A 112 11.21 5.13 -9.16
C ASP A 112 11.90 3.86 -9.71
N VAL A 113 11.37 3.30 -10.78
CA VAL A 113 11.95 2.11 -11.44
C VAL A 113 13.22 2.43 -12.25
N SER A 114 13.51 3.71 -12.52
CA SER A 114 14.67 4.15 -13.31
C SER A 114 15.97 4.13 -12.52
N SER A 115 15.90 4.11 -11.18
CA SER A 115 17.08 4.08 -10.31
C SER A 115 17.89 2.78 -10.39
N GLY A 116 17.43 1.77 -11.15
CA GLY A 116 18.29 0.74 -11.75
C GLY A 116 19.05 -0.19 -10.80
N THR A 117 18.73 -0.20 -9.51
CA THR A 117 19.14 -1.23 -8.55
C THR A 117 18.15 -1.15 -7.37
N ILE A 118 17.59 -2.28 -6.96
CA ILE A 118 17.05 -2.42 -5.59
C ILE A 118 18.22 -2.88 -4.72
#